data_AF-A0AAD6P2T7-F1
#
_entry.id   AF-A0AAD6P2T7-F1
#
_cell.length_a   1.000
_cell.length_b   1.000
_cell.length_c   1.000
_cell.angle_alpha   90.00
_cell.angle_beta   90.00
_cell.angle_gamma   90.00
#
_symmetry.space_group_name_H-M   'P 1'
#
loop_
_entity.id
_entity.type
_entity.pdbx_description
1 polymer ?
#
loop_
_entity_poly.entity_id
_entity_poly.type
_entity_poly.pdbx_seq_one_letter_code
_entity_poly.pdbx_strand_id
1 'polypeptide(L)'
;MFAYVSREKRPGFDHNKKAGAMNSLVRASAILSNGPFILNLDCDHYFYNCQAIREGMCFMMDRGGDRVCYIQFPQRFEGIDPSDRYANHNTVFFDGSMRALDGLQGPVYVGTGCMFRRYALYGFLPPRANEYLGVFGSTKRRAPDFKVPSEDESETQSLTSHPDLNLPRKFGNSAMFNESIAVAEYQGRPLADHKSVKNGRPPGALLLPRPPLDAPTVAEAIAVISCWYEDKTEWGDRIGWIYGSVTEDVVTGYRMHNRGWRSVYCVTKRDAFRGTAPINLTDRLHQVLRWATGSVEIFFSKNNAFLGSQRLKFLQRIAYLNVGIYPFTSFFLVTYCFLPALSLFTGTFIVQSLDITFLCYLLTITVTLTLISLLEIKWSGIGLEELWRNEQFWLIGGTSAHLAAVIQGLLKVAAGIEISFTLTSKSAGEDEDDAFC
;
A
#
# COMPACT_ATOMS: atom_id res chain seq x y z
N MET A 1 -19.67 16.50 -11.03
CA MET A 1 -19.25 17.42 -9.97
C MET A 1 -17.74 17.33 -9.84
N PHE A 2 -17.05 18.45 -9.93
CA PHE A 2 -15.62 18.57 -9.62
C PHE A 2 -15.51 19.49 -8.40
N ALA A 3 -14.74 19.10 -7.40
CA ALA A 3 -14.57 19.86 -6.17
C ALA A 3 -13.08 20.14 -5.95
N TYR A 4 -12.73 21.42 -5.92
CA TYR A 4 -11.40 21.87 -5.53
C TYR A 4 -11.37 22.09 -4.02
N VAL A 5 -10.42 21.45 -3.33
CA VAL A 5 -10.30 21.52 -1.87
C VAL A 5 -8.87 21.93 -1.52
N SER A 6 -8.74 23.06 -0.85
CA SER A 6 -7.49 23.47 -0.21
C SER A 6 -7.65 23.36 1.30
N ARG A 7 -6.68 22.73 1.97
CA ARG A 7 -6.71 22.56 3.43
C ARG A 7 -6.24 23.85 4.10
N GLU A 8 -6.84 24.14 5.25
CA GLU A 8 -6.31 25.16 6.14
C GLU A 8 -4.95 24.71 6.70
N LYS A 9 -3.95 25.60 6.62
CA LYS A 9 -2.63 25.39 7.20
C LYS A 9 -2.29 26.59 8.08
N ARG A 10 -1.81 26.32 9.29
CA ARG A 10 -1.38 27.34 10.25
C ARG A 10 0.03 27.05 10.75
N PRO A 11 0.85 28.09 11.01
CA PRO A 11 2.13 27.91 11.69
C PRO A 11 1.95 27.15 13.02
N GLY A 12 2.83 26.20 13.29
CA GLY A 12 2.80 25.38 14.52
C GLY A 12 1.93 24.13 14.46
N PHE A 13 1.23 23.86 13.35
CA PHE A 13 0.48 22.61 13.15
C PHE A 13 1.21 21.71 12.15
N ASP A 14 1.40 20.44 12.48
CA ASP A 14 1.87 19.45 11.49
C ASP A 14 0.73 19.13 10.50
N HIS A 15 1.09 18.91 9.24
CA HIS A 15 0.17 18.70 8.14
C HIS A 15 0.25 17.31 7.52
N ASN A 16 1.16 16.45 8.00
CA ASN A 16 1.30 15.04 7.62
C ASN A 16 1.44 14.82 6.10
N LYS A 17 2.06 15.78 5.39
CA LYS A 17 2.36 15.73 3.94
C LYS A 17 1.16 15.21 3.11
N LYS A 18 1.37 14.12 2.35
CA LYS A 18 0.39 13.47 1.46
C LYS A 18 -0.73 12.78 2.25
N ALA A 19 -0.38 12.05 3.32
CA ALA A 19 -1.35 11.33 4.14
C ALA A 19 -2.42 12.26 4.72
N GLY A 20 -2.02 13.41 5.26
CA GLY A 20 -2.96 14.41 5.77
C GLY A 20 -3.86 14.97 4.67
N ALA A 21 -3.34 15.18 3.45
CA ALA A 21 -4.14 15.66 2.32
C ALA A 21 -5.22 14.64 1.94
N MET A 22 -4.83 13.36 1.83
CA MET A 22 -5.76 12.28 1.52
C MET A 22 -6.83 12.12 2.60
N ASN A 23 -6.47 12.18 3.88
CA ASN A 23 -7.43 12.08 4.98
C ASN A 23 -8.43 13.23 5.01
N SER A 24 -8.00 14.47 4.77
CA SER A 24 -8.94 15.59 4.63
C SER A 24 -9.88 15.43 3.44
N LEU A 25 -9.39 14.93 2.29
CA LEU A 25 -10.23 14.63 1.14
C LEU A 25 -11.25 13.53 1.44
N VAL A 26 -10.89 12.49 2.22
CA VAL A 26 -11.84 11.47 2.68
C VAL A 26 -12.96 12.11 3.49
N ARG A 27 -12.64 13.04 4.40
CA ARG A 27 -13.64 13.73 5.24
C ARG A 27 -14.53 14.65 4.43
N ALA A 28 -13.96 15.55 3.64
CA ALA A 28 -14.72 16.46 2.77
C ALA A 28 -15.62 15.68 1.80
N SER A 29 -15.07 14.65 1.14
CA SER A 29 -15.86 13.85 0.18
C SER A 29 -16.98 13.06 0.83
N ALA A 30 -16.90 12.71 2.12
CA ALA A 30 -17.97 12.05 2.87
C ALA A 30 -19.20 12.95 2.98
N ILE A 31 -18.98 14.24 3.23
CA ILE A 31 -20.05 15.25 3.32
C ILE A 31 -20.57 15.64 1.94
N LEU A 32 -19.68 15.96 1.00
CA LEU A 32 -20.08 16.46 -0.32
C LEU A 32 -20.74 15.38 -1.19
N SER A 33 -20.24 14.15 -1.12
CA SER A 33 -20.60 13.13 -2.10
C SER A 33 -20.72 11.72 -1.57
N ASN A 34 -20.37 11.47 -0.32
CA ASN A 34 -20.39 10.17 0.35
C ASN A 34 -20.12 8.91 -0.51
N GLY A 35 -19.19 8.98 -1.47
CA GLY A 35 -18.99 7.89 -2.43
C GLY A 35 -18.44 6.65 -1.74
N PRO A 36 -19.05 5.45 -1.86
CA PRO A 36 -18.65 4.26 -1.10
C PRO A 36 -17.27 3.71 -1.49
N PHE A 37 -16.81 4.05 -2.70
CA PHE A 37 -15.48 3.71 -3.20
C PHE A 37 -14.69 4.99 -3.51
N ILE A 38 -13.39 4.96 -3.23
CA ILE A 38 -12.47 6.09 -3.41
C ILE A 38 -11.32 5.60 -4.26
N LEU A 39 -11.14 6.16 -5.45
CA LEU A 39 -9.95 5.92 -6.27
C LEU A 39 -8.92 7.00 -5.96
N ASN A 40 -7.69 6.60 -5.65
CA ASN A 40 -6.58 7.53 -5.47
C ASN A 40 -5.65 7.51 -6.70
N LEU A 41 -5.18 8.70 -7.09
CA LEU A 41 -4.22 8.89 -8.18
C LEU A 41 -3.24 9.99 -7.81
N ASP A 42 -1.98 9.79 -8.20
CA ASP A 42 -0.93 10.80 -8.12
C ASP A 42 -0.99 11.72 -9.35
N CYS A 43 -0.45 12.93 -9.22
CA CYS A 43 -0.51 13.95 -10.27
C CYS A 43 0.22 13.58 -11.56
N ASP A 44 1.16 12.65 -11.47
CA ASP A 44 1.92 12.11 -12.59
C ASP A 44 1.27 10.87 -13.20
N HIS A 45 0.09 10.46 -12.74
CA HIS A 45 -0.67 9.32 -13.27
C HIS A 45 -2.04 9.75 -13.80
N TYR A 46 -2.43 9.21 -14.95
CA TYR A 46 -3.71 9.49 -15.59
C TYR A 46 -4.44 8.21 -16.01
N PHE A 47 -5.74 8.33 -16.27
CA PHE A 47 -6.54 7.24 -16.82
C PHE A 47 -6.16 6.97 -18.28
N TYR A 48 -5.60 5.80 -18.54
CA TYR A 48 -5.29 5.38 -19.91
C TYR A 48 -6.45 4.60 -20.55
N ASN A 49 -7.23 3.87 -19.74
CA ASN A 49 -8.41 3.14 -20.19
C ASN A 49 -9.66 3.57 -19.41
N CYS A 50 -10.68 4.04 -20.14
CA CYS A 50 -11.96 4.48 -19.55
C CYS A 50 -12.76 3.34 -18.89
N GLN A 51 -12.41 2.07 -19.16
CA GLN A 51 -13.04 0.91 -18.52
C GLN A 51 -12.45 0.57 -17.14
N ALA A 52 -11.34 1.19 -16.73
CA ALA A 52 -10.65 0.88 -15.48
C ALA A 52 -11.57 0.89 -14.24
N ILE A 53 -12.44 1.90 -14.12
CA ILE A 53 -13.41 1.99 -13.03
C ILE A 53 -14.39 0.83 -13.09
N ARG A 54 -14.94 0.54 -14.27
CA ARG A 54 -15.91 -0.55 -14.46
C ARG A 54 -15.29 -1.90 -14.10
N GLU A 55 -14.07 -2.15 -14.54
CA GLU A 55 -13.33 -3.39 -14.26
C GLU A 55 -13.06 -3.56 -12.75
N GLY A 56 -12.66 -2.50 -12.04
CA GLY A 56 -12.53 -2.57 -10.59
C GLY A 56 -13.87 -2.78 -9.88
N MET A 57 -14.93 -2.11 -10.34
CA MET A 57 -16.27 -2.29 -9.76
C MET A 57 -16.80 -3.72 -9.91
N CYS A 58 -16.43 -4.44 -10.96
CA CYS A 58 -16.75 -5.87 -11.09
C CYS A 58 -16.27 -6.66 -9.86
N PHE A 59 -15.02 -6.50 -9.43
CA PHE A 59 -14.51 -7.21 -8.26
C PHE A 59 -15.15 -6.75 -6.94
N MET A 60 -15.44 -5.44 -6.80
CA MET A 60 -16.09 -4.91 -5.60
C MET A 60 -17.54 -5.39 -5.45
N MET A 61 -18.24 -5.60 -6.56
CA MET A 61 -19.66 -5.97 -6.62
C MET A 61 -19.91 -7.47 -6.80
N ASP A 62 -18.88 -8.26 -7.10
CA ASP A 62 -19.00 -9.71 -7.27
C ASP A 62 -19.14 -10.47 -5.93
N ARG A 63 -19.36 -11.78 -6.02
CA ARG A 63 -19.46 -12.73 -4.92
C ARG A 63 -18.23 -12.68 -4.03
N GLY A 64 -18.39 -12.15 -2.83
CA GLY A 64 -17.29 -12.00 -1.88
C GLY A 64 -16.54 -10.67 -1.97
N GLY A 65 -16.96 -9.77 -2.85
CA GLY A 65 -16.47 -8.39 -2.97
C GLY A 65 -16.72 -7.56 -1.71
N ASP A 66 -17.67 -7.96 -0.86
CA ASP A 66 -17.92 -7.40 0.48
C ASP A 66 -16.72 -7.53 1.43
N ARG A 67 -15.75 -8.41 1.12
CA ARG A 67 -14.50 -8.59 1.88
C ARG A 67 -13.29 -7.91 1.24
N VAL A 68 -13.47 -7.24 0.10
CA VAL A 68 -12.41 -6.54 -0.62
C VAL A 68 -12.29 -5.12 -0.06
N CYS A 69 -11.11 -4.76 0.45
CA CYS A 69 -10.83 -3.40 0.95
C CYS A 69 -10.32 -2.47 -0.13
N TYR A 70 -9.53 -2.97 -1.08
CA TYR A 70 -9.08 -2.19 -2.20
C TYR A 70 -8.69 -3.06 -3.40
N ILE A 71 -8.69 -2.44 -4.58
CA ILE A 71 -8.21 -3.02 -5.83
C ILE A 71 -7.00 -2.22 -6.28
N GLN A 72 -5.85 -2.89 -6.38
CA GLN A 72 -4.63 -2.30 -6.88
C GLN A 72 -4.52 -2.59 -8.38
N PHE A 73 -4.31 -1.55 -9.17
CA PHE A 73 -3.97 -1.68 -10.59
C PHE A 73 -2.44 -1.62 -10.76
N PRO A 74 -1.87 -2.30 -11.77
CA PRO A 74 -0.46 -2.14 -12.13
C PRO A 74 -0.12 -0.69 -12.45
N GLN A 75 1.02 -0.21 -11.94
CA GLN A 75 1.57 1.08 -12.37
C GLN A 75 2.39 0.85 -13.64
N ARG A 76 2.04 1.56 -14.70
CA ARG A 76 2.76 1.54 -15.97
C ARG A 76 3.26 2.93 -16.27
N PHE A 77 4.42 3.01 -16.89
CA PHE A 77 5.08 4.28 -17.14
C PHE A 77 5.27 4.52 -18.64
N GLU A 78 5.19 5.78 -19.04
CA GLU A 78 5.51 6.26 -20.38
C GLU A 78 6.80 7.08 -20.37
N GLY A 79 7.36 7.30 -21.55
CA GLY A 79 8.59 8.08 -21.72
C GLY A 79 9.85 7.38 -21.21
N ILE A 80 9.82 6.06 -21.04
CA ILE A 80 11.00 5.28 -20.71
C ILE A 80 11.81 5.05 -22.00
N ASP A 81 13.11 5.29 -21.91
CA ASP A 81 14.07 4.97 -22.97
C ASP A 81 13.89 3.51 -23.43
N PRO A 82 13.84 3.21 -24.74
CA PRO A 82 13.84 1.83 -25.24
C PRO A 82 14.93 0.96 -24.62
N SER A 83 16.07 1.59 -24.28
CA SER A 83 17.16 0.91 -23.62
C SER A 83 17.00 0.78 -22.10
N ASP A 84 15.90 1.20 -21.44
CA ASP A 84 15.54 1.15 -19.99
C ASP A 84 16.66 0.85 -18.98
N ARG A 85 17.78 1.59 -19.04
CA ARG A 85 18.98 1.29 -18.24
C ARG A 85 18.76 1.41 -16.73
N TYR A 86 17.71 2.11 -16.31
CA TYR A 86 17.36 2.31 -14.90
C TYR A 86 16.29 1.34 -14.39
N ALA A 87 15.86 0.38 -15.22
CA ALA A 87 14.84 -0.61 -14.89
C ALA A 87 13.57 0.03 -14.31
N ASN A 88 13.13 1.13 -14.92
CA ASN A 88 12.01 1.95 -14.43
C ASN A 88 10.66 1.26 -14.62
N HIS A 89 10.52 0.34 -15.58
CA HIS A 89 9.26 -0.40 -15.77
C HIS A 89 8.92 -1.29 -14.57
N ASN A 90 9.94 -1.79 -13.84
CA ASN A 90 9.79 -2.64 -12.65
C ASN A 90 8.81 -3.82 -12.87
N THR A 91 8.87 -4.46 -14.04
CA THR A 91 7.94 -5.52 -14.47
C THR A 91 8.01 -6.75 -13.57
N VAL A 92 9.19 -7.09 -13.04
CA VAL A 92 9.37 -8.20 -12.09
C VAL A 92 8.49 -8.04 -10.85
N PHE A 93 8.41 -6.82 -10.31
CA PHE A 93 7.56 -6.55 -9.15
C PHE A 93 6.07 -6.56 -9.50
N PHE A 94 5.66 -5.88 -10.57
CA PHE A 94 4.25 -5.74 -10.92
C PHE A 94 3.65 -6.98 -11.58
N ASP A 95 4.39 -7.68 -12.42
CA ASP A 95 3.90 -8.84 -13.19
C ASP A 95 4.31 -10.20 -12.59
N GLY A 96 5.36 -10.24 -11.78
CA GLY A 96 5.73 -11.40 -10.99
C GLY A 96 5.15 -11.33 -9.58
N SER A 97 5.79 -10.53 -8.73
CA SER A 97 5.55 -10.51 -7.28
C SER A 97 4.10 -10.17 -6.91
N MET A 98 3.54 -9.09 -7.47
CA MET A 98 2.18 -8.63 -7.14
C MET A 98 1.09 -9.63 -7.55
N ARG A 99 1.26 -10.30 -8.70
CA ARG A 99 0.35 -11.35 -9.14
C ARG A 99 0.42 -12.57 -8.22
N ALA A 100 1.61 -12.95 -7.76
CA ALA A 100 1.78 -14.03 -6.80
C ALA A 100 1.10 -13.72 -5.45
N LEU A 101 1.21 -12.48 -4.96
CA LEU A 101 0.55 -12.03 -3.73
C LEU A 101 -0.98 -12.04 -3.82
N ASP A 102 -1.55 -11.84 -5.02
CA ASP A 102 -2.99 -11.86 -5.23
C ASP A 102 -3.63 -13.24 -4.93
N GLY A 103 -2.86 -14.32 -5.12
CA GLY A 103 -3.24 -15.68 -4.75
C GLY A 103 -3.33 -15.92 -3.23
N LEU A 104 -2.70 -15.05 -2.41
CA LEU A 104 -2.70 -15.15 -0.95
C LEU A 104 -3.85 -14.35 -0.34
N GLN A 105 -3.57 -13.14 0.14
CA GLN A 105 -4.56 -12.22 0.70
C GLN A 105 -4.75 -10.97 -0.16
N GLY A 106 -3.94 -10.81 -1.21
CA GLY A 106 -4.00 -9.69 -2.13
C GLY A 106 -2.68 -8.91 -2.20
N PRO A 107 -2.53 -8.03 -3.21
CA PRO A 107 -1.38 -7.17 -3.39
C PRO A 107 -1.26 -6.14 -2.26
N VAL A 108 -0.03 -5.65 -2.02
CA VAL A 108 0.19 -4.48 -1.14
C VAL A 108 -0.22 -3.19 -1.86
N TYR A 109 -0.62 -2.17 -1.09
CA TYR A 109 -0.93 -0.85 -1.65
C TYR A 109 0.37 -0.09 -1.94
N VAL A 110 0.47 0.49 -3.14
CA VAL A 110 1.71 1.10 -3.68
C VAL A 110 1.55 2.58 -4.04
N GLY A 111 0.58 3.27 -3.42
CA GLY A 111 0.54 4.74 -3.43
C GLY A 111 -0.32 5.41 -4.49
N THR A 112 -0.63 4.75 -5.61
CA THR A 112 -1.47 5.30 -6.71
C THR A 112 -2.20 4.19 -7.46
N GLY A 113 -3.24 4.55 -8.22
CA GLY A 113 -4.01 3.62 -9.05
C GLY A 113 -4.72 2.57 -8.22
N CYS A 114 -5.27 2.96 -7.07
CA CYS A 114 -5.90 2.02 -6.13
C CYS A 114 -7.31 2.47 -5.78
N MET A 115 -8.27 1.55 -5.92
CA MET A 115 -9.68 1.79 -5.63
C MET A 115 -10.03 1.20 -4.27
N PHE A 116 -10.20 2.06 -3.27
CA PHE A 116 -10.51 1.69 -1.89
C PHE A 116 -12.01 1.63 -1.63
N ARG A 117 -12.40 0.73 -0.74
CA ARG A 117 -13.68 0.76 -0.03
C ARG A 117 -13.57 1.75 1.13
N ARG A 118 -14.40 2.81 1.10
CA ARG A 118 -14.41 3.87 2.12
C ARG A 118 -14.55 3.33 3.54
N TYR A 119 -15.48 2.38 3.74
CA TYR A 119 -15.70 1.76 5.04
C TYR A 119 -14.45 1.06 5.60
N ALA A 120 -13.62 0.47 4.74
CA ALA A 120 -12.39 -0.18 5.16
C ALA A 120 -11.31 0.86 5.51
N LEU A 121 -11.26 2.01 4.82
CA LEU A 121 -10.37 3.14 5.17
C LEU A 121 -10.71 3.76 6.52
N TYR A 122 -11.98 3.74 6.92
CA TYR A 122 -12.38 4.17 8.27
C TYR A 122 -11.91 3.24 9.40
N GLY A 123 -11.25 2.12 9.07
CA GLY A 123 -10.66 1.22 10.05
C GLY A 123 -11.63 0.19 10.61
N PHE A 124 -12.83 0.07 10.05
CA PHE A 124 -13.78 -0.98 10.39
C PHE A 124 -13.31 -2.36 9.94
N LEU A 125 -13.86 -3.39 10.57
CA LEU A 125 -13.58 -4.78 10.23
C LEU A 125 -14.40 -5.21 9.00
N PRO A 126 -13.92 -6.18 8.21
CA PRO A 126 -14.74 -6.75 7.14
C PRO A 126 -15.97 -7.45 7.74
N PRO A 127 -17.10 -7.50 7.00
CA PRO A 127 -18.32 -8.15 7.47
C PRO A 127 -18.12 -9.64 7.78
N ARG A 128 -17.11 -10.26 7.14
CA ARG A 128 -16.74 -11.66 7.33
C ARG A 128 -15.22 -11.80 7.26
N ALA A 129 -14.60 -12.33 8.31
CA ALA A 129 -13.17 -12.64 8.36
C ALA A 129 -12.92 -14.11 8.73
N ASN A 130 -11.70 -14.57 8.47
CA ASN A 130 -11.20 -15.83 9.00
C ASN A 130 -9.97 -15.54 9.85
N GLU A 131 -9.76 -16.39 10.85
CA GLU A 131 -8.55 -16.46 11.66
C GLU A 131 -7.78 -17.73 11.28
N TYR A 132 -6.46 -17.60 11.22
CA TYR A 132 -5.52 -18.65 10.84
C TYR A 132 -4.65 -18.98 12.06
N LEU A 133 -4.87 -20.17 12.60
CA LEU A 133 -4.30 -20.69 13.84
C LEU A 133 -3.39 -21.89 13.54
N GLY A 134 -2.61 -22.30 14.55
CA GLY A 134 -1.70 -23.43 14.45
C GLY A 134 -0.42 -23.11 13.67
N VAL A 135 0.44 -24.12 13.52
CA VAL A 135 1.73 -24.00 12.81
C VAL A 135 1.45 -23.57 11.37
N PHE A 136 2.08 -22.47 10.95
CA PHE A 136 1.94 -21.85 9.63
C PHE A 136 0.50 -21.50 9.22
N GLY A 137 -0.41 -21.32 10.17
CA GLY A 137 -1.82 -20.97 9.89
C GLY A 137 -2.63 -22.12 9.27
N SER A 138 -2.22 -23.37 9.53
CA SER A 138 -2.87 -24.59 9.03
C SER A 138 -4.34 -24.74 9.42
N THR A 139 -4.74 -24.18 10.57
CA THR A 139 -6.12 -24.25 11.06
C THR A 139 -6.88 -22.98 10.69
N LYS A 140 -7.84 -23.09 9.79
CA LYS A 140 -8.72 -21.99 9.42
C LYS A 140 -10.00 -22.02 10.26
N ARG A 141 -10.21 -20.98 11.06
CA ARG A 141 -11.44 -20.77 11.83
C ARG A 141 -12.17 -19.54 11.30
N ARG A 142 -13.50 -19.60 11.23
CA ARG A 142 -14.28 -18.37 10.98
C ARG A 142 -14.10 -17.47 12.20
N ALA A 143 -13.65 -16.23 11.97
CA ALA A 143 -13.57 -15.26 13.05
C ALA A 143 -14.99 -15.10 13.64
N PRO A 144 -15.14 -15.00 14.97
CA PRO A 144 -16.46 -14.82 15.57
C PRO A 144 -17.19 -13.67 14.87
N ASP A 145 -18.40 -13.96 14.35
CA ASP A 145 -19.26 -12.91 13.83
C ASP A 145 -19.47 -11.93 14.97
N PHE A 146 -19.16 -10.66 14.75
CA PHE A 146 -19.27 -9.66 15.81
C PHE A 146 -20.75 -9.49 16.16
N LYS A 147 -21.21 -10.13 17.24
CA LYS A 147 -22.50 -9.85 17.86
C LYS A 147 -22.33 -8.61 18.72
N VAL A 148 -23.20 -7.62 18.52
CA VAL A 148 -23.33 -6.45 19.41
C VAL A 148 -23.46 -6.97 20.85
N PRO A 149 -22.59 -6.57 21.80
CA PRO A 149 -22.73 -6.99 23.19
C PRO A 149 -24.00 -6.40 23.82
N SER A 150 -24.72 -7.22 24.59
CA SER A 150 -25.69 -6.75 25.59
C SER A 150 -24.96 -6.02 26.74
N GLU A 151 -25.64 -5.06 27.35
CA GLU A 151 -25.10 -3.92 28.11
C GLU A 151 -24.24 -4.16 29.37
N ASP A 152 -23.96 -5.38 29.80
CA ASP A 152 -23.21 -5.62 31.04
C ASP A 152 -22.00 -6.52 30.79
N GLU A 153 -20.79 -5.94 30.77
CA GLU A 153 -19.59 -6.47 31.44
C GLU A 153 -18.35 -5.62 31.11
N SER A 154 -17.81 -5.00 32.14
CA SER A 154 -16.66 -4.11 32.14
C SER A 154 -15.32 -4.86 32.31
N GLU A 155 -14.26 -4.25 31.77
CA GLU A 155 -12.84 -4.47 32.11
C GLU A 155 -12.14 -5.71 31.56
N THR A 156 -11.94 -5.74 30.22
CA THR A 156 -10.68 -6.05 29.50
C THR A 156 -11.00 -6.28 28.02
N GLN A 157 -11.11 -5.23 27.19
CA GLN A 157 -11.59 -5.42 25.81
C GLN A 157 -10.88 -4.62 24.71
N SER A 158 -10.62 -5.38 23.64
CA SER A 158 -10.30 -4.96 22.28
C SER A 158 -11.37 -4.05 21.68
N LEU A 159 -10.93 -3.12 20.83
CA LEU A 159 -11.68 -2.27 19.92
C LEU A 159 -13.01 -2.86 19.43
N THR A 160 -14.13 -2.53 20.09
CA THR A 160 -15.43 -2.10 19.52
C THR A 160 -16.53 -2.13 20.58
N SER A 161 -17.21 -1.00 20.77
CA SER A 161 -18.58 -0.93 21.28
C SER A 161 -19.40 -0.11 20.30
N HIS A 162 -20.50 -0.67 19.82
CA HIS A 162 -21.61 0.09 19.21
C HIS A 162 -22.90 -0.66 19.53
N PRO A 163 -23.65 -0.15 20.49
CA PRO A 163 -25.02 0.26 20.23
C PRO A 163 -25.17 1.73 20.61
N ASP A 164 -25.76 2.50 19.69
CA ASP A 164 -25.91 3.96 19.72
C ASP A 164 -24.62 4.80 19.74
N LEU A 165 -24.37 5.42 18.58
CA LEU A 165 -23.52 6.57 18.23
C LEU A 165 -22.62 7.22 19.31
N ASN A 166 -21.86 6.45 20.08
CA ASN A 166 -20.67 6.94 20.78
C ASN A 166 -19.46 7.02 19.83
N LEU A 167 -19.71 7.43 18.58
CA LEU A 167 -18.77 7.75 17.52
C LEU A 167 -17.99 9.08 17.66
N PRO A 168 -18.47 10.15 18.33
CA PRO A 168 -17.96 11.50 18.05
C PRO A 168 -16.49 11.71 18.46
N ARG A 169 -15.97 10.98 19.45
CA ARG A 169 -14.57 11.18 19.88
C ARG A 169 -13.53 10.59 18.92
N LYS A 170 -13.85 9.55 18.14
CA LYS A 170 -12.87 8.88 17.27
C LYS A 170 -12.71 9.54 15.91
N PHE A 171 -13.84 9.92 15.30
CA PHE A 171 -13.90 10.47 13.95
C PHE A 171 -13.96 12.01 13.92
N GLY A 172 -14.15 12.63 15.08
CA GLY A 172 -14.33 14.06 15.25
C GLY A 172 -15.80 14.45 15.49
N ASN A 173 -15.98 15.73 15.81
CA ASN A 173 -17.24 16.24 16.35
C ASN A 173 -18.34 16.49 15.29
N SER A 174 -18.07 16.25 14.00
CA SER A 174 -19.06 16.46 12.94
C SER A 174 -20.13 15.38 12.94
N ALA A 175 -21.36 15.75 13.31
CA ALA A 175 -22.52 14.84 13.25
C ALA A 175 -22.81 14.39 11.83
N MET A 176 -22.78 15.32 10.86
CA MET A 176 -22.99 15.04 9.44
C MET A 176 -21.99 14.02 8.90
N PHE A 177 -20.72 14.15 9.27
CA PHE A 177 -19.70 13.17 8.91
C PHE A 177 -20.00 11.80 9.54
N ASN A 178 -20.33 11.74 10.84
CA ASN A 178 -20.56 10.48 11.54
C ASN A 178 -21.79 9.72 10.99
N GLU A 179 -22.87 10.42 10.68
CA GLU A 179 -24.06 9.84 10.05
C GLU A 179 -23.78 9.32 8.63
N SER A 180 -22.88 10.00 7.89
CA SER A 180 -22.50 9.58 6.53
C SER A 180 -21.84 8.19 6.49
N ILE A 181 -21.22 7.73 7.57
CA ILE A 181 -20.48 6.46 7.62
C ILE A 181 -21.39 5.26 7.37
N ALA A 182 -22.54 5.20 8.06
CA ALA A 182 -23.49 4.10 7.93
C ALA A 182 -24.09 4.06 6.51
N VAL A 183 -24.36 5.24 5.94
CA VAL A 183 -24.83 5.38 4.57
C VAL A 183 -23.78 4.86 3.57
N ALA A 184 -22.51 5.22 3.74
CA ALA A 184 -21.43 4.74 2.87
C ALA A 184 -21.23 3.22 2.95
N GLU A 185 -21.37 2.63 4.15
CA GLU A 185 -21.28 1.18 4.34
C GLU A 185 -22.36 0.47 3.53
N TYR A 186 -23.62 0.89 3.69
CA TYR A 186 -24.76 0.33 2.96
C TYR A 186 -24.62 0.52 1.44
N GLN A 187 -24.22 1.72 1.00
CA GLN A 187 -23.93 2.04 -0.40
C GLN A 187 -22.70 1.30 -0.95
N GLY A 188 -21.87 0.72 -0.11
CA GLY A 188 -20.73 -0.10 -0.53
C GLY A 188 -21.07 -1.57 -0.72
N ARG A 189 -22.21 -2.05 -0.21
CA ARG A 189 -22.56 -3.49 -0.28
C ARG A 189 -22.80 -3.94 -1.72
N PRO A 190 -22.34 -5.15 -2.12
CA PRO A 190 -22.72 -5.77 -3.39
C PRO A 190 -24.23 -5.87 -3.61
N LEU A 191 -24.67 -6.12 -4.83
CA LEU A 191 -26.10 -6.37 -5.10
C LEU A 191 -26.50 -7.75 -4.57
N ALA A 192 -27.64 -7.82 -3.88
CA ALA A 192 -28.25 -9.07 -3.41
C ALA A 192 -29.07 -9.74 -4.53
N ASP A 193 -28.50 -9.82 -5.73
CA ASP A 193 -29.13 -10.41 -6.92
C ASP A 193 -28.91 -11.93 -7.02
N HIS A 194 -27.97 -12.47 -6.27
CA HIS A 194 -27.64 -13.89 -6.24
C HIS A 194 -27.53 -14.45 -4.82
N LYS A 195 -28.03 -15.68 -4.60
CA LYS A 195 -28.07 -16.37 -3.28
C LYS A 195 -26.72 -16.48 -2.56
N SER A 196 -25.62 -16.43 -3.30
CA SER A 196 -24.26 -16.47 -2.74
C SER A 196 -23.82 -15.17 -2.08
N VAL A 197 -24.47 -14.04 -2.40
CA VAL A 197 -24.17 -12.74 -1.81
C VAL A 197 -24.88 -12.65 -0.46
N LYS A 198 -24.13 -12.93 0.61
CA LYS A 198 -24.67 -12.97 1.97
C LYS A 198 -24.86 -11.58 2.60
N ASN A 199 -24.03 -10.61 2.22
CA ASN A 199 -24.11 -9.24 2.69
C ASN A 199 -24.27 -8.30 1.49
N GLY A 200 -25.48 -8.30 0.91
CA GLY A 200 -25.81 -7.48 -0.24
C GLY A 200 -26.95 -6.51 0.05
N ARG A 201 -27.07 -5.47 -0.78
CA ARG A 201 -28.21 -4.55 -0.79
C ARG A 201 -29.22 -4.93 -1.88
N PRO A 202 -30.51 -4.61 -1.72
CA PRO A 202 -31.49 -4.86 -2.77
C PRO A 202 -31.16 -4.07 -4.05
N PRO A 203 -31.43 -4.65 -5.24
CA PRO A 203 -31.37 -3.91 -6.49
C PRO A 203 -32.25 -2.66 -6.45
N GLY A 204 -31.80 -1.59 -7.10
CA GLY A 204 -32.55 -0.33 -7.15
C GLY A 204 -32.41 0.59 -5.92
N ALA A 205 -31.78 0.14 -4.84
CA ALA A 205 -31.65 0.93 -3.60
C ALA A 205 -30.94 2.29 -3.76
N LEU A 206 -30.11 2.44 -4.80
CA LEU A 206 -29.32 3.65 -5.05
C LEU A 206 -29.78 4.43 -6.30
N LEU A 207 -31.03 4.24 -6.74
CA LEU A 207 -31.58 4.95 -7.90
C LEU A 207 -32.04 6.37 -7.57
N LEU A 208 -32.19 6.69 -6.29
CA LEU A 208 -32.63 8.02 -5.88
C LEU A 208 -31.55 9.07 -6.24
N PRO A 209 -31.94 10.18 -6.87
CA PRO A 209 -31.02 11.26 -7.16
C PRO A 209 -30.51 11.86 -5.85
N ARG A 210 -29.23 12.24 -5.84
CA ARG A 210 -28.65 12.92 -4.69
C ARG A 210 -29.25 14.34 -4.58
N PRO A 211 -29.59 14.82 -3.36
CA PRO A 211 -29.95 16.21 -3.18
C PRO A 211 -28.82 17.15 -3.64
N PRO A 212 -29.14 18.33 -4.18
CA PRO A 212 -28.12 19.32 -4.50
C PRO A 212 -27.37 19.75 -3.24
N LEU A 213 -26.13 20.20 -3.41
CA LEU A 213 -25.34 20.76 -2.30
C LEU A 213 -25.96 22.08 -1.85
N ASP A 214 -26.19 22.20 -0.54
CA ASP A 214 -26.63 23.44 0.10
C ASP A 214 -25.47 24.12 0.85
N ALA A 215 -25.64 25.40 1.17
CA ALA A 215 -24.63 26.19 1.87
C ALA A 215 -24.21 25.58 3.23
N PRO A 216 -25.13 25.03 4.06
CA PRO A 216 -24.77 24.32 5.28
C PRO A 216 -23.86 23.11 5.05
N THR A 217 -24.14 22.27 4.05
CA THR A 217 -23.30 21.10 3.72
C THR A 217 -21.89 21.54 3.31
N VAL A 218 -21.77 22.61 2.53
CA VAL A 218 -20.46 23.15 2.14
C VAL A 218 -19.72 23.75 3.34
N ALA A 219 -20.41 24.47 4.22
CA ALA A 219 -19.81 25.01 5.45
C ALA A 219 -19.28 23.89 6.36
N GLU A 220 -20.03 22.80 6.51
CA GLU A 220 -19.59 21.63 7.26
C GLU A 220 -18.41 20.91 6.59
N ALA A 221 -18.41 20.82 5.25
CA ALA A 221 -17.26 20.28 4.51
C ALA A 221 -15.98 21.09 4.73
N ILE A 222 -16.09 22.42 4.90
CA ILE A 222 -14.96 23.30 5.26
C ILE A 222 -14.54 23.06 6.71
N ALA A 223 -15.49 22.88 7.63
CA ALA A 223 -15.19 22.64 9.04
C ALA A 223 -14.39 21.35 9.25
N VAL A 224 -14.70 20.26 8.53
CA VAL A 224 -14.02 18.96 8.69
C VAL A 224 -12.60 18.89 8.09
N ILE A 225 -12.20 19.91 7.31
CA ILE A 225 -10.84 20.01 6.75
C ILE A 225 -9.97 21.07 7.45
N SER A 226 -10.48 21.66 8.53
CA SER A 226 -9.72 22.58 9.37
C SER A 226 -8.49 21.92 9.99
N CYS A 227 -7.48 22.72 10.31
CA CYS A 227 -6.19 22.20 10.79
C CYS A 227 -6.25 21.57 12.18
N TRP A 228 -7.28 21.87 12.97
CA TRP A 228 -7.50 21.32 14.32
C TRP A 228 -8.53 20.18 14.36
N TYR A 229 -9.18 19.84 13.23
CA TYR A 229 -10.24 18.82 13.23
C TYR A 229 -9.76 17.46 13.75
N GLU A 230 -8.49 17.14 13.48
CA GLU A 230 -7.88 15.87 13.85
C GLU A 230 -7.43 15.81 15.31
N ASP A 231 -7.49 16.94 16.05
CA ASP A 231 -7.07 17.00 17.44
C ASP A 231 -7.91 16.07 18.32
N LYS A 232 -7.22 15.20 19.07
CA LYS A 232 -7.83 14.19 19.95
C LYS A 232 -8.74 13.18 19.23
N THR A 233 -8.58 13.04 17.92
CA THR A 233 -9.23 12.00 17.12
C THR A 233 -8.28 10.83 16.83
N GLU A 234 -8.78 9.75 16.23
CA GLU A 234 -7.94 8.61 15.80
C GLU A 234 -7.53 8.70 14.31
N TRP A 235 -7.71 9.86 13.65
CA TRP A 235 -7.26 10.10 12.27
C TRP A 235 -5.74 9.99 12.16
N GLY A 236 -5.26 9.28 11.14
CA GLY A 236 -3.84 9.06 10.92
C GLY A 236 -3.21 7.99 11.81
N ASP A 237 -3.73 7.75 13.01
CA ASP A 237 -3.26 6.65 13.87
C ASP A 237 -4.03 5.36 13.64
N ARG A 238 -5.36 5.36 13.55
CA ARG A 238 -6.16 4.13 13.29
C ARG A 238 -7.06 4.24 12.09
N ILE A 239 -7.42 5.46 11.71
CA ILE A 239 -8.41 5.81 10.69
C ILE A 239 -7.70 6.51 9.52
N GLY A 240 -8.07 6.13 8.29
CA GLY A 240 -7.53 6.70 7.06
C GLY A 240 -6.11 6.21 6.73
N TRP A 241 -5.38 7.05 5.99
CA TRP A 241 -3.96 6.86 5.71
C TRP A 241 -3.13 7.14 6.94
N ILE A 242 -2.12 6.30 7.17
CA ILE A 242 -1.35 6.31 8.41
C ILE A 242 -0.30 7.42 8.43
N TYR A 243 -0.19 8.12 9.56
CA TYR A 243 0.80 9.20 9.76
C TYR A 243 2.12 8.67 10.31
N GLY A 244 3.15 9.51 10.24
CA GLY A 244 4.46 9.23 10.84
C GLY A 244 5.31 8.17 10.14
N SER A 245 4.93 7.72 8.95
CA SER A 245 5.74 6.83 8.09
C SER A 245 5.97 7.45 6.73
N VAL A 246 7.19 7.30 6.20
CA VAL A 246 7.56 7.74 4.84
C VAL A 246 6.86 6.93 3.75
N THR A 247 6.53 5.69 4.08
CA THR A 247 5.85 4.71 3.22
C THR A 247 4.46 4.43 3.79
N GLU A 248 3.64 5.49 3.89
CA GLU A 248 2.30 5.38 4.45
C GLU A 248 1.41 4.43 3.64
N ASP A 249 1.71 4.25 2.36
CA ASP A 249 1.02 3.37 1.44
C ASP A 249 1.08 1.91 1.90
N VAL A 250 2.27 1.33 2.03
CA VAL A 250 2.45 -0.06 2.44
C VAL A 250 1.85 -0.29 3.83
N VAL A 251 2.05 0.66 4.76
CA VAL A 251 1.52 0.57 6.14
C VAL A 251 0.00 0.59 6.16
N THR A 252 -0.63 1.47 5.37
CA THR A 252 -2.09 1.56 5.28
C THR A 252 -2.67 0.25 4.75
N GLY A 253 -2.09 -0.29 3.67
CA GLY A 253 -2.49 -1.60 3.12
C GLY A 253 -2.31 -2.74 4.12
N TYR A 254 -1.15 -2.81 4.78
CA TYR A 254 -0.86 -3.80 5.81
C TYR A 254 -1.90 -3.78 6.93
N ARG A 255 -2.26 -2.60 7.46
CA ARG A 255 -3.25 -2.50 8.55
C ARG A 255 -4.65 -2.95 8.13
N MET A 256 -5.04 -2.74 6.87
CA MET A 256 -6.31 -3.26 6.36
C MET A 256 -6.28 -4.79 6.29
N HIS A 257 -5.21 -5.38 5.74
CA HIS A 257 -5.03 -6.84 5.72
C HIS A 257 -4.95 -7.44 7.11
N ASN A 258 -4.28 -6.76 8.05
CA ASN A 258 -4.15 -7.20 9.43
C ASN A 258 -5.51 -7.23 10.18
N ARG A 259 -6.49 -6.45 9.74
CA ARG A 259 -7.88 -6.51 10.23
C ARG A 259 -8.70 -7.66 9.63
N GLY A 260 -8.15 -8.33 8.61
CA GLY A 260 -8.77 -9.46 7.90
C GLY A 260 -9.39 -9.11 6.55
N TRP A 261 -9.19 -7.88 6.05
CA TRP A 261 -9.61 -7.52 4.70
C TRP A 261 -8.75 -8.22 3.63
N ARG A 262 -9.32 -8.38 2.44
CA ARG A 262 -8.62 -8.87 1.24
C ARG A 262 -8.41 -7.72 0.25
N SER A 263 -7.33 -7.70 -0.49
CA SER A 263 -7.20 -6.87 -1.70
C SER A 263 -7.20 -7.71 -2.96
N VAL A 264 -7.37 -7.07 -4.11
CA VAL A 264 -7.34 -7.71 -5.42
C VAL A 264 -6.36 -6.98 -6.33
N TYR A 265 -5.58 -7.72 -7.11
CA TYR A 265 -4.73 -7.16 -8.16
C TYR A 265 -5.42 -7.26 -9.53
N CYS A 266 -5.80 -6.11 -10.10
CA CYS A 266 -6.56 -6.06 -11.35
C CYS A 266 -5.64 -5.74 -12.52
N VAL A 267 -5.18 -6.79 -13.22
CA VAL A 267 -4.42 -6.65 -14.47
C VAL A 267 -5.40 -6.59 -15.63
N THR A 268 -5.53 -5.42 -16.23
CA THR A 268 -6.46 -5.13 -17.32
C THR A 268 -5.78 -5.40 -18.68
N LYS A 269 -6.55 -5.76 -19.72
CA LYS A 269 -5.98 -6.06 -21.05
C LYS A 269 -5.23 -4.86 -21.66
N ARG A 270 -5.79 -3.66 -21.45
CA ARG A 270 -5.13 -2.37 -21.71
C ARG A 270 -4.83 -1.76 -20.37
N ASP A 271 -3.67 -1.13 -20.23
CA ASP A 271 -3.27 -0.48 -18.98
C ASP A 271 -4.38 0.44 -18.46
N ALA A 272 -4.77 0.28 -17.19
CA ALA A 272 -5.80 1.12 -16.58
C ALA A 272 -5.29 2.55 -16.38
N PHE A 273 -4.06 2.65 -15.89
CA PHE A 273 -3.39 3.89 -15.54
C PHE A 273 -1.99 3.90 -16.13
N ARG A 274 -1.56 5.07 -16.57
CA ARG A 274 -0.18 5.32 -16.97
C ARG A 274 0.35 6.55 -16.27
N GLY A 275 1.64 6.58 -15.99
CA GLY A 275 2.30 7.75 -15.41
C GLY A 275 3.67 8.02 -15.98
N THR A 276 4.32 9.07 -15.48
CA THR A 276 5.67 9.46 -15.94
C THR A 276 6.74 8.95 -14.99
N ALA A 277 7.73 8.23 -15.54
CA ALA A 277 8.87 7.74 -14.77
C ALA A 277 9.97 8.80 -14.61
N PRO A 278 10.81 8.72 -13.56
CA PRO A 278 12.02 9.53 -13.46
C PRO A 278 12.96 9.24 -14.63
N ILE A 279 13.41 10.28 -15.33
CA ILE A 279 14.29 10.16 -16.51
C ILE A 279 15.78 10.14 -16.16
N ASN A 280 16.16 10.57 -14.95
CA ASN A 280 17.55 10.63 -14.50
C ASN A 280 17.83 9.61 -13.38
N LEU A 281 19.10 9.21 -13.25
CA LEU A 281 19.53 8.23 -12.26
C LEU A 281 19.42 8.77 -10.82
N THR A 282 19.71 10.05 -10.62
CA THR A 282 19.72 10.69 -9.31
C THR A 282 18.35 10.62 -8.63
N ASP A 283 17.28 11.02 -9.33
CA ASP A 283 15.91 10.97 -8.83
C ASP A 283 15.47 9.52 -8.58
N ARG A 284 15.89 8.60 -9.45
CA ARG A 284 15.61 7.18 -9.28
C ARG A 284 16.28 6.61 -8.03
N LEU A 285 17.54 6.95 -7.75
CA LEU A 285 18.23 6.54 -6.53
C LEU A 285 17.63 7.18 -5.28
N HIS A 286 17.26 8.45 -5.33
CA HIS A 286 16.54 9.10 -4.22
C HIS A 286 15.18 8.45 -3.96
N GLN A 287 14.47 8.01 -4.99
CA GLN A 287 13.21 7.27 -4.85
C GLN A 287 13.43 5.93 -4.13
N VAL A 288 14.41 5.14 -4.57
CA VAL A 288 14.75 3.85 -3.95
C VAL A 288 15.23 4.03 -2.51
N LEU A 289 16.02 5.07 -2.25
CA LEU A 289 16.44 5.45 -0.90
C LEU A 289 15.23 5.71 0.01
N ARG A 290 14.24 6.50 -0.44
CA ARG A 290 13.02 6.76 0.33
C ARG A 290 12.22 5.48 0.63
N TRP A 291 12.09 4.59 -0.35
CA TRP A 291 11.42 3.29 -0.15
C TRP A 291 12.15 2.41 0.86
N ALA A 292 13.47 2.34 0.77
CA ALA A 292 14.28 1.57 1.71
C ALA A 292 14.23 2.15 3.13
N THR A 293 14.32 3.47 3.28
CA THR A 293 14.19 4.13 4.59
C THR A 293 12.82 3.88 5.21
N GLY A 294 11.74 4.04 4.44
CA GLY A 294 10.39 3.74 4.94
C GLY A 294 10.23 2.28 5.34
N SER A 295 10.82 1.35 4.60
CA SER A 295 10.81 -0.09 4.92
C SER A 295 11.55 -0.40 6.23
N VAL A 296 12.70 0.24 6.47
CA VAL A 296 13.42 0.14 7.76
C VAL A 296 12.61 0.74 8.90
N GLU A 297 11.94 1.87 8.70
CA GLU A 297 11.03 2.46 9.68
C GLU A 297 9.88 1.51 10.02
N ILE A 298 9.26 0.88 9.01
CA ILE A 298 8.20 -0.11 9.22
C ILE A 298 8.71 -1.25 10.10
N PHE A 299 9.91 -1.76 9.83
CA PHE A 299 10.51 -2.85 10.59
C PHE A 299 10.68 -2.51 12.09
N PHE A 300 11.11 -1.29 12.43
CA PHE A 300 11.25 -0.86 13.82
C PHE A 300 9.96 -0.30 14.45
N SER A 301 8.90 -0.11 13.66
CA SER A 301 7.62 0.41 14.15
C SER A 301 6.72 -0.67 14.77
N LYS A 302 5.64 -0.23 15.43
CA LYS A 302 4.54 -1.10 15.89
C LYS A 302 3.83 -1.84 14.74
N ASN A 303 4.04 -1.42 13.49
CA ASN A 303 3.42 -2.02 12.31
C ASN A 303 4.27 -3.15 11.70
N ASN A 304 5.26 -3.68 12.43
CA ASN A 304 6.03 -4.83 11.98
C ASN A 304 5.13 -6.07 11.80
N ALA A 305 5.31 -6.78 10.69
CA ALA A 305 4.59 -8.00 10.34
C ALA A 305 4.74 -9.14 11.38
N PHE A 306 5.82 -9.16 12.17
CA PHE A 306 5.97 -10.11 13.29
C PHE A 306 4.82 -10.00 14.30
N LEU A 307 4.32 -8.79 14.53
CA LEU A 307 3.20 -8.48 15.43
C LEU A 307 1.83 -8.62 14.74
N GLY A 308 1.79 -9.25 13.56
CA GLY A 308 0.56 -9.47 12.81
C GLY A 308 -0.47 -10.30 13.59
N SER A 309 -1.74 -9.96 13.39
CA SER A 309 -2.89 -10.65 13.96
C SER A 309 -3.08 -12.03 13.31
N GLN A 310 -3.94 -12.85 13.93
CA GLN A 310 -4.34 -14.15 13.38
C GLN A 310 -5.20 -14.03 12.11
N ARG A 311 -5.64 -12.83 11.73
CA ARG A 311 -6.42 -12.60 10.49
C ARG A 311 -5.54 -12.38 9.27
N LEU A 312 -4.25 -12.14 9.47
CA LEU A 312 -3.25 -12.08 8.41
C LEU A 312 -2.75 -13.50 8.11
N LYS A 313 -2.88 -13.94 6.86
CA LYS A 313 -2.38 -15.27 6.44
C LYS A 313 -0.88 -15.40 6.70
N PHE A 314 -0.41 -16.59 7.05
CA PHE A 314 1.01 -16.83 7.35
C PHE A 314 1.95 -16.42 6.20
N LEU A 315 1.68 -16.87 4.97
CA LEU A 315 2.50 -16.48 3.81
C LEU A 315 2.39 -14.98 3.50
N GLN A 316 1.22 -14.35 3.73
CA GLN A 316 1.08 -12.89 3.59
C GLN A 316 1.93 -12.15 4.65
N ARG A 317 2.02 -12.70 5.87
CA ARG A 317 2.87 -12.17 6.93
C ARG A 317 4.34 -12.24 6.54
N ILE A 318 4.79 -13.35 5.96
CA ILE A 318 6.14 -13.47 5.41
C ILE A 318 6.37 -12.46 4.29
N ALA A 319 5.42 -12.27 3.38
CA ALA A 319 5.54 -11.29 2.32
C ALA A 319 5.72 -9.86 2.85
N TYR A 320 4.91 -9.43 3.82
CA TYR A 320 5.07 -8.12 4.47
C TYR A 320 6.37 -8.02 5.25
N LEU A 321 6.82 -9.12 5.88
CA LEU A 321 8.11 -9.16 6.56
C LEU A 321 9.26 -8.97 5.57
N ASN A 322 9.19 -9.59 4.40
CA ASN A 322 10.18 -9.41 3.33
C ASN A 322 10.26 -7.93 2.90
N VAL A 323 9.13 -7.23 2.80
CA VAL A 323 9.10 -5.79 2.50
C VAL A 323 9.80 -4.97 3.59
N GLY A 324 9.72 -5.35 4.87
CA GLY A 324 10.47 -4.67 5.94
C GLY A 324 11.96 -5.03 6.00
N ILE A 325 12.32 -6.26 5.63
CA ILE A 325 13.68 -6.82 5.80
C ILE A 325 14.58 -6.57 4.59
N TYR A 326 14.04 -6.43 3.37
CA TYR A 326 14.86 -6.38 2.16
C TYR A 326 16.00 -5.33 2.19
N PRO A 327 15.89 -4.14 2.82
CA PRO A 327 17.01 -3.21 2.85
C PRO A 327 18.20 -3.75 3.62
N PHE A 328 17.99 -4.57 4.65
CA PHE A 328 19.06 -5.14 5.48
C PHE A 328 19.92 -6.15 4.73
N THR A 329 19.45 -6.72 3.61
CA THR A 329 20.28 -7.60 2.77
C THR A 329 21.48 -6.86 2.17
N SER A 330 21.43 -5.53 2.11
CA SER A 330 22.54 -4.67 1.65
C SER A 330 23.85 -4.91 2.41
N PHE A 331 23.79 -5.12 3.73
CA PHE A 331 24.99 -5.34 4.54
C PHE A 331 25.73 -6.63 4.12
N PHE A 332 24.97 -7.70 3.94
CA PHE A 332 25.50 -8.98 3.47
C PHE A 332 25.98 -8.88 2.02
N LEU A 333 25.25 -8.14 1.18
CA LEU A 333 25.59 -7.96 -0.23
C LEU A 333 26.92 -7.20 -0.41
N VAL A 334 27.10 -6.09 0.32
CA VAL A 334 28.34 -5.29 0.26
C VAL A 334 29.52 -6.10 0.77
N THR A 335 29.34 -6.85 1.86
CA THR A 335 30.36 -7.77 2.36
C THR A 335 30.71 -8.80 1.28
N TYR A 336 29.71 -9.46 0.69
CA TYR A 336 29.89 -10.45 -0.38
C TYR A 336 30.63 -9.89 -1.59
N CYS A 337 30.31 -8.67 -2.04
CA CYS A 337 31.02 -8.00 -3.14
C CYS A 337 32.46 -7.64 -2.80
N PHE A 338 32.78 -7.40 -1.52
CA PHE A 338 34.13 -7.07 -1.08
C PHE A 338 35.04 -8.30 -0.89
N LEU A 339 34.47 -9.47 -0.57
CA LEU A 339 35.24 -10.69 -0.30
C LEU A 339 36.22 -11.07 -1.44
N PRO A 340 35.84 -11.07 -2.74
CA PRO A 340 36.78 -11.40 -3.82
C PRO A 340 37.96 -10.42 -3.90
N ALA A 341 37.72 -9.12 -3.69
CA ALA A 341 38.77 -8.12 -3.68
C ALA A 341 39.74 -8.33 -2.51
N LEU A 342 39.19 -8.60 -1.31
CA LEU A 342 40.00 -8.90 -0.13
C LEU A 342 40.88 -10.14 -0.34
N SER A 343 40.32 -11.22 -0.88
CA SER A 343 41.09 -12.42 -1.20
C SER A 343 42.19 -12.16 -2.25
N LEU A 344 41.91 -11.34 -3.26
CA LEU A 344 42.89 -10.98 -4.28
C LEU A 344 44.06 -10.16 -3.71
N PHE A 345 43.80 -9.20 -2.82
CA PHE A 345 44.84 -8.36 -2.22
C PHE A 345 45.65 -9.06 -1.12
N THR A 346 45.00 -9.92 -0.33
CA THR A 346 45.66 -10.61 0.79
C THR A 346 46.34 -11.91 0.38
N GLY A 347 45.97 -12.47 -0.79
CA GLY A 347 46.37 -13.82 -1.20
C GLY A 347 45.71 -14.93 -0.38
N THR A 348 44.78 -14.60 0.53
CA THR A 348 44.05 -15.57 1.35
C THR A 348 42.71 -15.91 0.70
N PHE A 349 42.62 -17.13 0.17
CA PHE A 349 41.38 -17.65 -0.42
C PHE A 349 40.53 -18.36 0.64
N ILE A 350 39.23 -18.02 0.67
CA ILE A 350 38.25 -18.65 1.56
C ILE A 350 38.11 -20.14 1.23
N VAL A 351 38.10 -20.47 -0.07
CA VAL A 351 38.08 -21.85 -0.57
C VAL A 351 39.50 -22.25 -0.93
N GLN A 352 40.11 -23.11 -0.12
CA GLN A 352 41.51 -23.52 -0.28
C GLN A 352 41.71 -24.68 -1.26
N SER A 353 40.69 -25.51 -1.49
CA SER A 353 40.76 -26.64 -2.42
C SER A 353 39.46 -26.81 -3.19
N LEU A 354 39.58 -27.19 -4.47
CA LEU A 354 38.46 -27.50 -5.35
C LEU A 354 38.33 -29.02 -5.42
N ASP A 355 37.46 -29.58 -4.58
CA ASP A 355 37.09 -30.99 -4.67
C ASP A 355 36.00 -31.20 -5.74
N ILE A 356 35.96 -32.39 -6.34
CA ILE A 356 34.92 -32.81 -7.29
C ILE A 356 33.55 -32.66 -6.64
N THR A 357 33.42 -33.05 -5.37
CA THR A 357 32.17 -32.93 -4.59
C THR A 357 31.70 -31.49 -4.54
N PHE A 358 32.60 -30.54 -4.23
CA PHE A 358 32.29 -29.12 -4.17
C PHE A 358 31.84 -28.57 -5.54
N LEU A 359 32.54 -28.94 -6.62
CA LEU A 359 32.19 -28.54 -7.99
C LEU A 359 30.82 -29.09 -8.40
N CYS A 360 30.50 -30.35 -8.04
CA CYS A 360 29.19 -30.95 -8.27
C CYS A 360 28.07 -30.19 -7.52
N TYR A 361 28.29 -29.81 -6.27
CA TYR A 361 27.33 -29.00 -5.51
C TYR A 361 27.12 -27.63 -6.14
N LEU A 362 28.20 -26.93 -6.51
CA LEU A 362 28.14 -25.62 -7.14
C LEU A 362 27.39 -25.67 -8.47
N LEU A 363 27.68 -26.68 -9.30
CA LEU A 363 26.97 -26.89 -10.57
C LEU A 363 25.48 -27.16 -10.33
N THR A 364 25.15 -28.04 -9.37
CA THR A 364 23.75 -28.39 -9.06
C THR A 364 22.96 -27.18 -8.59
N ILE A 365 23.52 -26.35 -7.71
CA ILE A 365 22.87 -25.12 -7.25
C ILE A 365 22.68 -24.14 -8.40
N THR A 366 23.71 -23.93 -9.23
CA THR A 366 23.66 -23.01 -10.38
C THR A 366 22.61 -23.43 -11.40
N VAL A 367 22.57 -24.73 -11.76
CA VAL A 367 21.55 -25.29 -12.66
C VAL A 367 20.15 -25.16 -12.04
N THR A 368 20.00 -25.43 -10.75
CA THR A 368 18.69 -25.31 -10.09
C THR A 368 18.19 -23.86 -10.08
N LEU A 369 19.05 -22.90 -9.74
CA LEU A 369 18.69 -21.47 -9.73
C LEU A 369 18.31 -20.98 -11.13
N THR A 370 19.10 -21.33 -12.15
CA THR A 370 18.80 -20.95 -13.55
C THR A 370 17.49 -21.56 -14.03
N LEU A 371 17.19 -22.83 -13.70
CA LEU A 371 15.91 -23.46 -14.01
C LEU A 371 14.73 -22.76 -13.31
N ILE A 372 14.88 -22.35 -12.06
CA ILE A 372 13.85 -21.61 -11.32
C ILE A 372 13.60 -20.25 -11.97
N SER A 373 14.65 -19.49 -12.31
CA SER A 373 14.50 -18.20 -13.00
C SER A 373 13.84 -18.34 -14.39
N LEU A 374 14.17 -19.40 -15.14
CA LEU A 374 13.52 -19.68 -16.43
C LEU A 374 12.05 -20.06 -16.27
N LEU A 375 11.71 -20.83 -15.23
CA LEU A 375 10.31 -21.12 -14.89
C LEU A 375 9.57 -19.82 -14.55
N GLU A 376 10.20 -18.94 -13.77
CA GLU A 376 9.63 -17.66 -13.35
C GLU A 376 9.31 -16.74 -14.52
N ILE A 377 10.27 -16.57 -15.43
CA ILE A 377 10.12 -15.84 -16.69
C ILE A 377 8.96 -16.41 -17.51
N LYS A 378 8.90 -17.75 -17.64
CA LYS A 378 7.92 -18.41 -18.49
C LYS A 378 6.48 -18.21 -18.01
N TRP A 379 6.22 -18.27 -16.69
CA TRP A 379 4.85 -18.12 -16.18
C TRP A 379 4.43 -16.64 -16.10
N SER A 380 5.36 -15.75 -15.78
CA SER A 380 5.08 -14.31 -15.63
C SER A 380 4.95 -13.60 -16.98
N GLY A 381 5.61 -14.12 -18.02
CA GLY A 381 5.66 -13.52 -19.35
C GLY A 381 6.63 -12.35 -19.45
N ILE A 382 7.54 -12.21 -18.49
CA ILE A 382 8.55 -11.14 -18.42
C ILE A 382 9.72 -11.45 -19.36
N GLY A 383 10.34 -10.45 -19.97
CA GLY A 383 11.55 -10.65 -20.78
C GLY A 383 12.77 -11.07 -19.93
N LEU A 384 13.61 -11.96 -20.44
CA LEU A 384 14.84 -12.36 -19.73
C LEU A 384 15.78 -11.17 -19.49
N GLU A 385 15.85 -10.25 -20.45
CA GLU A 385 16.59 -9.00 -20.32
C GLU A 385 16.03 -8.12 -19.19
N GLU A 386 14.71 -8.02 -19.05
CA GLU A 386 14.07 -7.23 -17.99
C GLU A 386 14.40 -7.81 -16.60
N LEU A 387 14.36 -9.14 -16.45
CA LEU A 387 14.76 -9.80 -15.21
C LEU A 387 16.23 -9.48 -14.89
N TRP A 388 17.12 -9.67 -15.86
CA TRP A 388 18.55 -9.44 -15.67
C TRP A 388 18.85 -7.98 -15.28
N ARG A 389 18.19 -7.02 -15.92
CA ARG A 389 18.33 -5.59 -15.62
C ARG A 389 17.78 -5.24 -14.24
N ASN A 390 16.68 -5.86 -13.84
CA ASN A 390 16.14 -5.71 -12.50
C ASN A 390 17.15 -6.19 -11.44
N GLU A 391 17.80 -7.34 -11.66
CA GLU A 391 18.84 -7.85 -10.76
C GLU A 391 20.09 -6.95 -10.70
N GLN A 392 20.52 -6.42 -11.85
CA GLN A 392 21.61 -5.43 -11.89
C GLN A 392 21.26 -4.17 -11.10
N PHE A 393 20.04 -3.65 -11.26
CA PHE A 393 19.59 -2.48 -10.54
C PHE A 393 19.39 -2.76 -9.05
N TRP A 394 18.93 -3.96 -8.68
CA TRP A 394 18.87 -4.42 -7.29
C TRP A 394 20.25 -4.45 -6.64
N LEU A 395 21.29 -4.92 -7.35
CA LEU A 395 22.68 -4.89 -6.87
C LEU A 395 23.18 -3.44 -6.65
N ILE A 396 22.90 -2.54 -7.59
CA ILE A 396 23.26 -1.11 -7.48
C ILE A 396 22.55 -0.48 -6.28
N GLY A 397 21.23 -0.66 -6.16
CA GLY A 397 20.44 -0.15 -5.04
C GLY A 397 20.88 -0.75 -3.70
N GLY A 398 21.16 -2.05 -3.67
CA GLY A 398 21.64 -2.79 -2.50
C GLY A 398 22.99 -2.28 -1.98
N THR A 399 23.94 -2.03 -2.88
CA THR A 399 25.29 -1.56 -2.51
C THR A 399 25.39 -0.07 -2.22
N SER A 400 24.35 0.71 -2.54
CA SER A 400 24.30 2.16 -2.33
C SER A 400 23.11 2.60 -1.47
N ALA A 401 21.96 2.86 -2.09
CA ALA A 401 20.77 3.44 -1.47
C ALA A 401 20.25 2.62 -0.27
N HIS A 402 20.18 1.30 -0.38
CA HIS A 402 19.71 0.43 0.71
C HIS A 402 20.65 0.46 1.91
N LEU A 403 21.97 0.38 1.66
CA LEU A 403 22.97 0.47 2.73
C LEU A 403 22.86 1.81 3.47
N ALA A 404 22.77 2.92 2.72
CA ALA A 404 22.59 4.24 3.30
C ALA A 404 21.30 4.35 4.14
N ALA A 405 20.18 3.83 3.62
CA ALA A 405 18.91 3.79 4.34
C ALA A 405 18.98 2.97 5.64
N VAL A 406 19.64 1.82 5.64
CA VAL A 406 19.81 0.99 6.83
C VAL A 406 20.65 1.72 7.89
N ILE A 407 21.77 2.31 7.51
CA ILE A 407 22.62 3.10 8.41
C ILE A 407 21.81 4.27 9.01
N GLN A 408 21.09 5.01 8.17
CA GLN A 408 20.22 6.11 8.59
C GLN A 408 19.12 5.64 9.56
N GLY A 409 18.44 4.55 9.24
CA GLY A 409 17.38 3.99 10.09
C GLY A 409 17.90 3.50 11.44
N LEU A 410 19.06 2.83 11.46
CA LEU A 410 19.71 2.41 12.70
C LEU A 410 20.15 3.61 13.56
N LEU A 411 20.69 4.65 12.95
CA LEU A 411 21.05 5.89 13.65
C LEU A 411 19.80 6.58 14.23
N LYS A 412 18.69 6.64 13.48
CA LYS A 412 17.43 7.18 13.97
C LYS A 412 16.90 6.41 15.19
N VAL A 413 16.97 5.08 15.16
CA VAL A 413 16.51 4.23 16.27
C VAL A 413 17.45 4.34 17.49
N ALA A 414 18.76 4.38 17.27
CA ALA A 414 19.74 4.43 18.35
C ALA A 414 19.89 5.82 18.99
N ALA A 415 19.79 6.89 18.20
CA ALA A 415 20.07 8.27 18.62
C ALA A 415 18.82 9.16 18.71
N GLY A 416 17.64 8.69 18.29
CA GLY A 416 16.40 9.47 18.31
C GLY A 416 16.37 10.67 17.35
N ILE A 417 17.29 10.74 16.39
CA ILE A 417 17.42 11.88 15.46
C ILE A 417 16.32 11.80 14.40
N GLU A 418 15.46 12.82 14.33
CA GLU A 418 14.50 12.97 13.23
C GLU A 418 15.22 13.30 11.92
N ILE A 419 15.04 12.46 10.91
CA ILE A 419 15.63 12.67 9.59
C ILE A 419 14.69 13.58 8.79
N SER A 420 15.17 14.78 8.43
CA SER A 420 14.47 15.68 7.52
C SER A 420 14.62 15.18 6.08
N PHE A 421 13.49 15.09 5.38
CA PHE A 421 13.45 14.60 3.99
C PHE A 421 13.53 15.77 3.01
N THR A 422 14.52 15.76 2.13
CA THR A 422 14.50 16.52 0.87
C THR A 422 13.51 15.83 -0.07
N LEU A 423 12.40 16.52 -0.39
CA LEU A 423 11.53 16.10 -1.49
C LEU A 423 12.34 16.15 -2.78
N THR A 424 12.31 15.07 -3.58
CA THR A 424 12.81 15.13 -4.96
C THR A 424 11.97 16.14 -5.71
N SER A 425 12.54 17.31 -6.01
CA SER A 425 11.98 18.20 -7.02
C SER A 425 12.09 17.47 -8.35
N LYS A 426 10.98 16.94 -8.86
CA LYS A 426 10.91 16.65 -10.28
C LYS A 426 11.05 18.02 -10.95
N SER A 427 12.20 18.30 -11.54
CA SER A 427 12.39 19.50 -12.36
C SER A 427 11.29 19.47 -13.42
N ALA A 428 10.31 20.37 -13.28
CA ALA A 428 9.69 20.92 -14.48
C ALA A 428 10.87 21.43 -15.31
N GLY A 429 11.06 20.86 -16.49
CA GLY A 429 11.92 21.50 -17.47
C GLY A 429 11.46 22.96 -17.62
N GLU A 430 12.41 23.83 -17.89
CA GLU A 430 12.20 25.23 -18.20
C GLU A 430 11.11 25.39 -19.28
N ASP A 431 9.87 25.62 -18.85
CA ASP A 431 8.83 26.24 -19.66
C ASP A 431 8.66 27.70 -19.17
N GLU A 432 9.79 28.43 -19.10
CA GLU A 432 9.76 29.88 -19.33
C GLU A 432 9.64 30.08 -20.84
N ASP A 433 8.42 29.89 -21.36
CA ASP A 433 7.87 30.47 -22.60
C ASP A 433 6.75 29.58 -23.14
N ASP A 434 5.60 29.59 -22.48
CA ASP A 434 4.33 29.34 -23.16
C ASP A 434 3.24 30.23 -22.54
N ALA A 435 3.27 31.49 -23.00
CA ALA A 435 2.04 32.27 -23.07
C ALA A 435 1.09 31.58 -24.07
N PHE A 436 -0.21 31.60 -23.77
CA PHE A 436 -1.37 31.14 -24.57
C PHE A 436 -1.90 29.70 -24.30
N CYS A 437 -2.75 29.55 -23.27
CA CYS A 437 -4.22 29.37 -23.41
C CYS A 437 -4.87 29.04 -22.05
#